data_AF-A0A7W9TK88-F1
#
_entry.id   AF-A0A7W9TK88-F1
#
_cell.length_a   1.000
_cell.length_b   1.000
_cell.length_c   1.000
_cell.angle_alpha   90.00
_cell.angle_beta   90.00
_cell.angle_gamma   90.00
#
_symmetry.space_group_name_H-M   'P 1'
#
loop_
_entity.id
_entity.type
_entity.pdbx_description
1 polymer ?
#
loop_
_entity_poly.entity_id
_entity_poly.type
_entity_poly.pdbx_seq_one_letter_code
_entity_poly.pdbx_strand_id
1 'polypeptide(L)'
;MPERRRGGTRRRTVVAIAASVGIAALAATGVNYASASSSVPHSAPSVEEAAASVPFGGDGQTHNGFRNDEGRIHVNERTYAAEPGVCTAVISSPATSFNVRNDSDKTVEFFTGITCDNGGAIATIGPRNSSSAIPGTTVFDGAVVPFALVGSFRVIHDHH
;
A
#
# COMPACT_ATOMS: atom_id res chain seq x y z
N MET A 1 -26.64 -60.26 -5.12
CA MET A 1 -27.00 -60.14 -3.68
C MET A 1 -26.90 -58.67 -3.27
N PRO A 2 -28.01 -57.95 -3.05
CA PRO A 2 -27.96 -56.74 -2.25
C PRO A 2 -28.70 -56.94 -0.91
N GLU A 3 -27.92 -56.93 0.16
CA GLU A 3 -28.38 -57.01 1.54
C GLU A 3 -29.14 -55.71 1.91
N ARG A 4 -30.45 -55.82 2.14
CA ARG A 4 -31.20 -54.86 2.95
C ARG A 4 -30.97 -55.20 4.42
N ARG A 5 -30.55 -54.25 5.26
CA ARG A 5 -31.06 -54.09 6.65
C ARG A 5 -30.96 -52.64 7.10
N ARG A 6 -32.12 -52.03 7.39
CA ARG A 6 -32.63 -51.62 8.73
C ARG A 6 -31.80 -50.47 9.31
N GLY A 7 -32.34 -49.26 9.45
CA GLY A 7 -33.56 -48.98 10.21
C GLY A 7 -33.14 -48.58 11.61
N GLY A 8 -32.83 -47.28 11.80
CA GLY A 8 -32.43 -46.68 13.07
C GLY A 8 -33.06 -45.31 13.23
N THR A 9 -34.19 -45.30 13.93
CA THR A 9 -35.06 -44.16 14.16
C THR A 9 -34.55 -43.33 15.35
N ARG A 10 -34.42 -42.00 15.15
CA ARG A 10 -34.30 -40.94 16.19
C ARG A 10 -32.98 -40.98 16.98
N ARG A 11 -32.28 -39.87 17.18
CA ARG A 11 -32.76 -38.58 17.66
C ARG A 11 -31.98 -37.46 16.97
N ARG A 12 -32.70 -36.49 16.41
CA ARG A 12 -32.13 -35.19 16.03
C ARG A 12 -31.86 -34.45 17.34
N THR A 13 -30.64 -34.54 17.85
CA THR A 13 -30.19 -33.66 18.93
C THR A 13 -29.78 -32.35 18.28
N VAL A 14 -30.77 -31.49 18.05
CA VAL A 14 -30.52 -30.09 17.68
C VAL A 14 -30.01 -29.41 18.95
N VAL A 15 -28.69 -29.31 19.08
CA VAL A 15 -28.07 -28.49 20.12
C VAL A 15 -28.16 -27.05 19.63
N ALA A 16 -29.20 -26.34 20.06
CA ALA A 16 -29.31 -24.90 19.91
C ALA A 16 -28.28 -24.25 20.84
N ILE A 17 -27.10 -23.95 20.31
CA ILE A 17 -26.13 -23.13 21.03
C ILE A 17 -26.57 -21.69 20.81
N ALA A 18 -27.08 -21.08 21.87
CA ALA A 18 -27.49 -19.69 21.91
C ALA A 18 -26.33 -18.80 21.46
N ALA A 19 -26.47 -18.20 20.28
CA ALA A 19 -25.55 -17.18 19.82
C ALA A 19 -25.73 -15.94 20.70
N SER A 20 -24.81 -15.73 21.63
CA SER A 20 -24.69 -14.48 22.37
C SER A 20 -24.36 -13.36 21.39
N VAL A 21 -25.33 -12.49 21.13
CA VAL A 21 -25.13 -11.24 20.38
C VAL A 21 -24.38 -10.27 21.29
N GLY A 22 -23.05 -10.20 21.12
CA GLY A 22 -22.26 -9.12 21.68
C GLY A 22 -22.52 -7.85 20.86
N ILE A 23 -23.13 -6.83 21.47
CA ILE A 23 -23.26 -5.52 20.86
C ILE A 23 -21.90 -4.82 21.02
N ALA A 24 -21.13 -4.75 19.93
CA ALA A 24 -20.01 -3.83 19.86
C ALA A 24 -20.58 -2.42 19.67
N ALA A 25 -20.45 -1.56 20.68
CA ALA A 25 -20.65 -0.14 20.52
C ALA A 25 -19.51 0.40 19.65
N LEU A 26 -19.77 0.56 18.36
CA LEU A 26 -18.92 1.36 17.48
C LEU A 26 -19.06 2.81 17.95
N ALA A 27 -18.00 3.35 18.55
CA ALA A 27 -17.90 4.79 18.75
C ALA A 27 -17.89 5.44 17.36
N ALA A 28 -19.03 6.01 16.96
CA ALA A 28 -19.13 6.82 15.76
C ALA A 28 -18.33 8.11 16.02
N THR A 29 -17.06 8.13 15.62
CA THR A 29 -16.35 9.38 15.42
C THR A 29 -17.01 10.05 14.21
N GLY A 30 -17.98 10.92 14.48
CA GLY A 30 -18.57 11.77 13.45
C GLY A 30 -17.47 12.67 12.88
N VAL A 31 -17.21 12.55 11.58
CA VAL A 31 -16.41 13.54 10.87
C VAL A 31 -17.34 14.73 10.64
N ASN A 32 -17.09 15.84 11.33
CA ASN A 32 -17.74 17.11 11.06
C ASN A 32 -17.41 17.55 9.62
N TYR A 33 -18.39 17.44 8.73
CA TYR A 33 -18.30 17.99 7.38
C TYR A 33 -18.67 19.47 7.44
N ALA A 34 -17.67 20.34 7.62
CA ALA A 34 -17.87 21.78 7.53
C ALA A 34 -17.83 22.21 6.05
N SER A 35 -19.00 22.50 5.48
CA SER A 35 -19.12 23.27 4.25
C SER A 35 -18.66 24.71 4.50
N ALA A 36 -17.48 25.08 4.00
CA ALA A 36 -17.03 26.46 3.99
C ALA A 36 -17.68 27.20 2.81
N SER A 37 -18.68 28.04 3.10
CA SER A 37 -19.05 29.16 2.24
C SER A 37 -18.22 30.38 2.65
N SER A 38 -17.51 30.93 1.68
CA SER A 38 -16.42 31.90 1.82
C SER A 38 -16.86 33.29 2.29
N SER A 39 -16.16 33.81 3.30
CA SER A 39 -15.88 35.26 3.46
C SER A 39 -14.52 35.44 4.17
N VAL A 40 -13.63 36.22 3.56
CA VAL A 40 -12.17 36.40 3.77
C VAL A 40 -11.88 37.64 4.67
N PRO A 41 -10.70 37.86 5.34
CA PRO A 41 -9.57 36.98 5.74
C PRO A 41 -9.09 37.08 7.23
N HIS A 42 -8.15 36.19 7.58
CA HIS A 42 -6.98 36.34 8.49
C HIS A 42 -7.09 35.80 9.94
N SER A 43 -6.16 34.88 10.24
CA SER A 43 -5.79 34.28 11.55
C SER A 43 -6.58 33.03 12.00
N ALA A 44 -6.08 31.83 11.66
CA ALA A 44 -6.63 30.52 12.04
C ALA A 44 -5.80 29.84 13.17
N PRO A 45 -6.44 29.17 14.16
CA PRO A 45 -5.79 28.42 15.23
C PRO A 45 -5.51 26.95 14.86
N SER A 46 -4.54 26.38 15.56
CA SER A 46 -3.94 25.05 15.44
C SER A 46 -4.93 23.89 15.60
N VAL A 47 -4.86 22.91 14.69
CA VAL A 47 -5.45 21.58 14.84
C VAL A 47 -4.37 20.52 14.60
N GLU A 48 -4.16 19.65 15.59
CA GLU A 48 -3.31 18.46 15.50
C GLU A 48 -3.97 17.43 14.57
N GLU A 49 -3.43 17.33 13.36
CA GLU A 49 -3.76 16.30 12.39
C GLU A 49 -2.82 15.10 12.63
N ALA A 50 -3.38 13.98 13.08
CA ALA A 50 -2.67 12.70 13.07
C ALA A 50 -2.51 12.26 11.61
N ALA A 51 -1.46 12.78 10.98
CA ALA A 51 -1.03 12.37 9.65
C ALA A 51 -0.67 10.88 9.68
N ALA A 52 -1.52 10.05 9.07
CA ALA A 52 -1.04 8.81 8.49
C ALA A 52 0.06 9.23 7.51
N SER A 53 1.31 8.98 7.87
CA SER A 53 2.49 9.27 7.06
C SER A 53 2.53 8.28 5.89
N VAL A 54 1.58 8.39 4.97
CA VAL A 54 1.84 8.05 3.58
C VAL A 54 2.85 9.08 3.10
N PRO A 55 4.06 8.69 2.66
CA PRO A 55 4.98 9.63 2.05
C PRO A 55 4.29 10.16 0.79
N PHE A 56 3.63 11.31 0.93
CA PHE A 56 3.23 12.11 -0.22
C PHE A 56 4.53 12.43 -0.94
N GLY A 57 4.70 11.86 -2.13
CA GLY A 57 5.90 12.04 -2.94
C GLY A 57 6.16 13.52 -3.13
N GLY A 58 7.13 14.02 -2.36
CA GLY A 58 7.44 15.43 -2.23
C GLY A 58 8.09 16.00 -3.47
N ASP A 59 7.63 17.19 -3.80
CA ASP A 59 8.05 18.03 -4.91
C ASP A 59 9.56 18.19 -5.00
N GLY A 60 10.06 18.14 -6.25
CA GLY A 60 11.43 18.46 -6.56
C GLY A 60 11.76 19.91 -6.19
N GLN A 61 12.82 20.07 -5.37
CA GLN A 61 13.81 21.17 -5.32
C GLN A 61 14.60 20.98 -4.02
N THR A 62 15.91 20.71 -4.03
CA THR A 62 16.92 21.78 -4.08
C THR A 62 18.32 21.16 -4.24
N HIS A 63 19.12 21.78 -5.10
CA HIS A 63 20.54 21.50 -5.29
C HIS A 63 21.35 21.75 -4.01
N ASN A 64 22.33 20.90 -3.68
CA ASN A 64 23.67 21.26 -3.17
C ASN A 64 24.51 19.99 -3.01
N GLY A 65 25.72 20.03 -3.54
CA GLY A 65 26.62 18.87 -3.66
C GLY A 65 27.11 18.29 -2.34
N PHE A 66 27.78 17.15 -2.49
CA PHE A 66 28.54 16.36 -1.50
C PHE A 66 27.78 15.22 -0.80
N ARG A 67 27.39 14.20 -1.59
CA ARG A 67 27.65 12.75 -1.41
C ARG A 67 26.90 11.99 -2.52
N ASN A 68 27.55 11.77 -3.65
CA ASN A 68 26.95 11.18 -4.85
C ASN A 68 26.91 9.65 -4.85
N ASP A 69 27.01 8.99 -3.68
CA ASP A 69 27.10 7.53 -3.59
C ASP A 69 25.85 6.88 -2.98
N GLU A 70 24.89 7.68 -2.49
CA GLU A 70 23.54 7.19 -2.17
C GLU A 70 22.74 7.11 -3.47
N GLY A 71 22.92 5.99 -4.17
CA GLY A 71 22.29 5.76 -5.47
C GLY A 71 20.77 5.95 -5.45
N ARG A 72 20.19 6.06 -6.64
CA ARG A 72 18.80 6.47 -6.83
C ARG A 72 17.96 5.31 -7.33
N ILE A 73 16.70 5.27 -6.91
CA ILE A 73 15.71 4.34 -7.45
C ILE A 73 14.74 5.15 -8.30
N HIS A 74 14.62 4.81 -9.58
CA HIS A 74 13.66 5.42 -10.49
C HIS A 74 12.48 4.46 -10.63
N VAL A 75 11.26 4.94 -10.38
CA VAL A 75 10.03 4.21 -10.63
C VAL A 75 9.19 5.02 -11.60
N ASN A 76 9.09 4.53 -12.83
CA ASN A 76 8.53 5.25 -13.97
C ASN A 76 9.12 6.67 -14.08
N GLU A 77 8.30 7.70 -13.87
CA GLU A 77 8.65 9.11 -13.95
C GLU A 77 9.21 9.71 -12.64
N ARG A 78 9.17 8.96 -11.54
CA ARG A 78 9.57 9.43 -10.19
C ARG A 78 10.94 8.89 -9.79
N THR A 79 11.67 9.69 -9.02
CA THR A 79 13.00 9.32 -8.50
C THR A 79 13.01 9.39 -6.97
N TYR A 80 13.49 8.33 -6.34
CA TYR A 80 13.57 8.14 -4.90
C TYR A 80 15.02 7.97 -4.44
N ALA A 81 15.29 8.20 -3.16
CA ALA A 81 16.54 7.84 -2.53
C ALA A 81 16.59 6.33 -2.25
N ALA A 82 17.76 5.70 -2.36
CA ALA A 82 17.94 4.29 -2.02
C ALA A 82 18.15 4.09 -0.50
N GLU A 83 17.24 4.64 0.31
CA GLU A 83 17.27 4.53 1.77
C GLU A 83 16.91 3.10 2.22
N PRO A 84 17.80 2.38 2.94
CA PRO A 84 17.52 1.03 3.41
C PRO A 84 16.42 0.97 4.48
N GLY A 85 15.67 -0.13 4.51
CA GLY A 85 14.77 -0.47 5.63
C GLY A 85 13.47 0.33 5.71
N VAL A 86 13.25 1.31 4.83
CA VAL A 86 11.96 2.01 4.71
C VAL A 86 11.09 1.38 3.63
N CYS A 87 9.78 1.26 3.90
CA CYS A 87 8.81 0.90 2.88
C CYS A 87 8.29 2.17 2.21
N THR A 88 8.62 2.36 0.93
CA THR A 88 8.22 3.53 0.15
C THR A 88 7.04 3.17 -0.74
N ALA A 89 5.87 3.75 -0.46
CA ALA A 89 4.72 3.64 -1.35
C ALA A 89 4.93 4.47 -2.62
N VAL A 90 4.57 3.91 -3.77
CA VAL A 90 4.69 4.54 -5.07
C VAL A 90 3.37 4.49 -5.81
N ILE A 91 3.02 5.62 -6.43
CA ILE A 91 1.83 5.79 -7.24
C ILE A 91 2.27 6.33 -8.60
N SER A 92 1.85 5.66 -9.67
CA SER A 92 2.04 6.12 -11.04
C SER A 92 0.69 6.30 -11.72
N SER A 93 0.51 7.45 -12.37
CA SER A 93 -0.76 7.84 -13.00
C SER A 93 -0.50 8.75 -14.19
N PRO A 94 -0.98 8.43 -15.41
CA PRO A 94 -1.60 7.16 -15.80
C PRO A 94 -0.53 6.07 -16.00
N ALA A 95 -0.71 4.89 -15.40
CA ALA A 95 0.19 3.76 -15.63
C ALA A 95 -0.54 2.42 -15.51
N THR A 96 -0.13 1.44 -16.31
CA THR A 96 -0.62 0.04 -16.25
C THR A 96 0.41 -0.91 -15.67
N SER A 97 1.68 -0.49 -15.59
CA SER A 97 2.77 -1.24 -14.97
C SER A 97 3.86 -0.32 -14.41
N PHE A 98 4.70 -0.85 -13.54
CA PHE A 98 5.90 -0.16 -13.05
C PHE A 98 7.14 -0.58 -13.85
N ASN A 99 7.97 0.42 -14.19
CA ASN A 99 9.33 0.26 -14.66
C ASN A 99 10.26 0.79 -13.59
N VAL A 100 11.12 -0.06 -13.05
CA VAL A 100 12.01 0.28 -11.95
C VAL A 100 13.45 0.20 -12.46
N ARG A 101 14.20 1.30 -12.32
CA ARG A 101 15.65 1.35 -12.55
C ARG A 101 16.34 1.63 -11.23
N ASN A 102 17.20 0.72 -10.82
CA ASN A 102 18.01 0.83 -9.63
C ASN A 102 19.41 1.32 -10.04
N ASP A 103 19.66 2.61 -9.86
CA ASP A 103 20.99 3.19 -10.07
C ASP A 103 21.84 3.13 -8.78
N SER A 104 21.40 2.42 -7.74
CA SER A 104 22.17 2.21 -6.51
C SER A 104 22.94 0.89 -6.51
N ASP A 105 23.86 0.78 -5.57
CA ASP A 105 24.62 -0.46 -5.34
C ASP A 105 23.92 -1.40 -4.32
N LYS A 106 22.62 -1.19 -4.07
CA LYS A 106 21.80 -1.97 -3.13
C LYS A 106 20.79 -2.84 -3.88
N THR A 107 20.18 -3.80 -3.19
CA THR A 107 19.09 -4.60 -3.75
C THR A 107 17.73 -3.96 -3.40
N VAL A 108 16.81 -3.94 -4.36
CA VAL A 108 15.45 -3.40 -4.20
C VAL A 108 14.46 -4.53 -4.29
N GLU A 109 13.57 -4.64 -3.31
CA GLU A 109 12.43 -5.54 -3.34
C GLU A 109 11.15 -4.72 -3.60
N PHE A 110 10.37 -5.16 -4.58
CA PHE A 110 9.14 -4.49 -4.99
C PHE A 110 7.91 -5.34 -4.64
N PHE A 111 6.84 -4.69 -4.19
CA PHE A 111 5.63 -5.31 -3.66
C PHE A 111 4.38 -4.77 -4.35
N THR A 112 3.34 -5.60 -4.36
CA THR A 112 1.98 -5.16 -4.72
C THR A 112 1.34 -4.44 -3.54
N GLY A 113 0.75 -3.27 -3.82
CA GLY A 113 0.09 -2.45 -2.81
C GLY A 113 1.04 -1.51 -2.05
N ILE A 114 0.48 -0.74 -1.12
CA ILE A 114 1.15 0.38 -0.44
C ILE A 114 2.10 -0.03 0.69
N THR A 115 2.07 -1.28 1.15
CA THR A 115 2.89 -1.78 2.25
C THR A 115 3.73 -2.97 1.84
N CYS A 116 4.90 -3.11 2.48
CA CYS A 116 5.90 -4.14 2.20
C CYS A 116 5.71 -5.41 3.05
N ASP A 117 4.56 -5.53 3.73
CA ASP A 117 4.21 -6.63 4.65
C ASP A 117 3.14 -7.56 4.07
N ASN A 118 2.57 -7.25 2.90
CA ASN A 118 1.47 -8.01 2.28
C ASN A 118 1.92 -9.32 1.59
N GLY A 119 3.14 -9.80 1.88
CA GLY A 119 3.68 -11.04 1.30
C GLY A 119 5.13 -10.88 0.83
N GLY A 120 5.58 -11.85 0.02
CA GLY A 120 6.91 -11.82 -0.59
C GLY A 120 7.01 -10.75 -1.68
N ALA A 121 8.24 -10.28 -1.93
CA ALA A 121 8.51 -9.38 -3.04
C ALA A 121 8.11 -10.04 -4.36
N ILE A 122 7.40 -9.31 -5.22
CA ILE A 122 7.01 -9.78 -6.55
C ILE A 122 8.12 -9.56 -7.59
N ALA A 123 9.08 -8.70 -7.27
CA ALA A 123 10.28 -8.49 -8.06
C ALA A 123 11.44 -8.10 -7.13
N THR A 124 12.62 -8.64 -7.43
CA THR A 124 13.88 -8.26 -6.79
C THR A 124 14.80 -7.69 -7.86
N ILE A 125 15.20 -6.43 -7.68
CA ILE A 125 16.06 -5.71 -8.61
C ILE A 125 17.42 -5.50 -7.93
N GLY A 126 18.43 -6.20 -8.43
CA GLY A 126 19.78 -6.10 -7.90
C GLY A 126 20.44 -4.73 -8.14
N PRO A 127 21.67 -4.55 -7.60
CA PRO A 127 22.49 -3.38 -7.82
C PRO A 127 22.64 -3.03 -9.30
N ARG A 128 22.51 -1.74 -9.64
CA ARG A 128 22.71 -1.21 -11.01
C ARG A 128 21.89 -1.93 -12.09
N ASN A 129 20.71 -2.44 -11.73
CA ASN A 129 19.84 -3.21 -12.63
C ASN A 129 18.46 -2.55 -12.84
N SER A 130 17.68 -3.07 -13.78
CA SER A 130 16.30 -2.63 -14.01
C SER A 130 15.34 -3.79 -14.18
N SER A 131 14.06 -3.51 -13.97
CA SER A 131 12.96 -4.43 -14.26
C SER A 131 11.75 -3.63 -14.77
N SER A 132 11.02 -4.24 -15.70
CA SER A 132 9.94 -3.60 -16.44
C SER A 132 8.68 -4.45 -16.39
N ALA A 133 7.54 -3.82 -16.66
CA ALA A 133 6.23 -4.47 -16.64
C ALA A 133 5.88 -5.12 -15.28
N ILE A 134 6.38 -4.56 -14.18
CA ILE A 134 6.03 -5.03 -12.84
C ILE A 134 4.56 -4.67 -12.56
N PRO A 135 3.71 -5.65 -12.18
CA PRO A 135 2.31 -5.38 -11.88
C PRO A 135 2.17 -4.58 -10.57
N GLY A 136 1.08 -3.84 -10.47
CA GLY A 136 0.69 -3.13 -9.25
C GLY A 136 -0.80 -3.28 -8.96
N THR A 137 -1.23 -2.66 -7.87
CA THR A 137 -2.66 -2.55 -7.53
C THR A 137 -3.26 -1.40 -8.32
N THR A 138 -4.17 -1.71 -9.23
CA THR A 138 -4.93 -0.71 -9.99
C THR A 138 -5.96 -0.03 -9.10
N VAL A 139 -6.06 1.29 -9.20
CA VAL A 139 -7.08 2.09 -8.52
C VAL A 139 -8.07 2.63 -9.55
N PHE A 140 -9.36 2.51 -9.23
CA PHE A 140 -10.47 2.94 -10.08
C PHE A 140 -11.24 4.07 -9.38
N ASP A 141 -11.65 5.08 -10.16
CA ASP A 141 -12.48 6.19 -9.68
C ASP A 141 -13.85 6.13 -10.38
N GLY A 142 -14.54 5.00 -10.20
CA GLY A 142 -15.83 4.72 -10.85
C GLY A 142 -15.77 4.46 -12.37
N ALA A 143 -14.60 4.61 -13.01
CA ALA A 143 -14.36 4.32 -14.42
C ALA A 143 -13.93 2.85 -14.66
N VAL A 144 -14.15 2.34 -15.87
CA VAL A 144 -13.68 1.01 -16.32
C VAL A 144 -12.17 0.98 -16.52
N VAL A 145 -11.57 2.15 -16.79
CA VAL A 145 -10.12 2.31 -16.95
C VAL A 145 -9.48 2.68 -15.61
N PRO A 146 -8.37 2.03 -15.22
CA PRO A 146 -7.66 2.39 -14.00
C PRO A 146 -7.02 3.77 -14.17
N PHE A 147 -7.17 4.65 -13.18
CA PHE A 147 -6.58 5.98 -13.24
C PHE A 147 -5.14 5.98 -12.71
N ALA A 148 -4.85 5.11 -11.73
CA ALA A 148 -3.53 5.02 -11.10
C ALA A 148 -3.16 3.56 -10.82
N LEU A 149 -1.86 3.33 -10.76
CA LEU A 149 -1.24 2.09 -10.31
C LEU A 149 -0.47 2.35 -9.03
N VAL A 150 -0.64 1.46 -8.06
CA VAL A 150 -0.05 1.59 -6.73
C VAL A 150 0.82 0.37 -6.43
N GLY A 151 1.99 0.63 -5.85
CA GLY A 151 2.93 -0.38 -5.39
C GLY A 151 3.76 0.17 -4.25
N SER A 152 4.73 -0.61 -3.81
CA SER A 152 5.72 -0.15 -2.85
C SER A 152 7.03 -0.88 -3.10
N PHE A 153 8.11 -0.29 -2.61
CA PHE A 153 9.41 -0.95 -2.61
C PHE A 153 10.13 -0.71 -1.29
N ARG A 154 11.02 -1.62 -0.95
CA ARG A 154 12.02 -1.43 0.11
C ARG A 154 13.39 -1.71 -0.44
N VAL A 155 14.37 -0.98 0.08
CA VAL A 155 15.78 -1.22 -0.23
C VAL A 155 16.36 -2.08 0.87
N ILE A 156 17.02 -3.17 0.49
CA ILE A 156 17.72 -4.06 1.41
C ILE A 156 19.22 -3.83 1.26
N HIS A 157 19.90 -3.79 2.41
CA HIS A 157 21.36 -3.68 2.45
C HIS A 157 21.93 -5.09 2.43
N ASP A 158 22.76 -5.39 1.44
CA ASP A 158 23.54 -6.61 1.45
C ASP A 158 24.70 -6.42 2.45
N HIS A 159 24.56 -6.99 3.64
CA HIS A 159 25.67 -7.10 4.58
C HIS A 159 26.54 -8.27 4.11
N HIS A 160 27.66 -7.95 3.48
CA HIS A 160 28.74 -8.90 3.23
C HIS A 160 29.65 -9.05 4.45
#